data_AF-A0A3P7P0K6-F1
#
_entry.id   AF-A0A3P7P0K6-F1
#
_cell.length_a   1.000
_cell.length_b   1.000
_cell.length_c   1.000
_cell.angle_alpha   90.00
_cell.angle_beta   90.00
_cell.angle_gamma   90.00
#
_symmetry.space_group_name_H-M   'P 1'
#
loop_
_entity.id
_entity.type
_entity.pdbx_description
1 polymer ?
#
loop_
_entity_poly.entity_id
_entity_poly.type
_entity_poly.pdbx_seq_one_letter_code
_entity_poly.pdbx_strand_id
1 'polypeptide(L)'
;MASESDSAVDISTDSAYITAPCGETAAERSSFLSVFDVYDIAAAIGKEFESIIDKHGSDSVCNLMPKVIHILEELEDYASRLESQDGEILALQAAVDRIELDRLSHAQDRLRCEQEMLKLEQTWQAEAAEFRQIIQRLKDENMFLIRALNAAKVSDECPYSEVSVAMLKLVSETAGEEVRLMLRLKEVIDRQRIEIRALKRQLAQTSIDLDAVSWSILLALNCTCRRFCLGAQADIQQQANRLAKLNAVLRRKHGVSKRQAAQLAEDKLLNTEGKMILDVPNSSRPRFTVDELRNALIERNELKSRIVEVEEELSVYSRAGDQDPPVQGPINREPDEKLYFDQHRSSSGIQKL
;
A
#
# COMPACT_ATOMS: atom_id res chain seq x y z
N MET A 1 -36.73 -37.93 -26.72
CA MET A 1 -35.97 -37.13 -27.70
C MET A 1 -35.07 -36.22 -26.90
N ALA A 2 -33.77 -36.25 -27.21
CA ALA A 2 -32.64 -35.40 -26.75
C ALA A 2 -32.55 -35.16 -25.23
N SER A 3 -31.64 -35.72 -24.43
CA SER A 3 -30.22 -36.09 -24.61
C SER A 3 -29.34 -34.91 -24.99
N GLU A 4 -29.04 -34.03 -24.02
CA GLU A 4 -27.83 -33.20 -24.05
C GLU A 4 -27.03 -33.47 -22.78
N SER A 5 -25.81 -33.91 -23.07
CA SER A 5 -24.79 -34.49 -22.23
C SER A 5 -23.80 -33.43 -21.74
N ASP A 6 -23.24 -33.69 -20.57
CA ASP A 6 -21.87 -33.43 -20.14
C ASP A 6 -21.07 -32.33 -20.85
N SER A 7 -20.74 -31.30 -20.08
CA SER A 7 -19.38 -30.78 -20.08
C SER A 7 -19.03 -30.24 -18.69
N ALA A 8 -18.59 -31.14 -17.81
CA ALA A 8 -17.74 -30.77 -16.68
C ALA A 8 -16.46 -30.16 -17.25
N VAL A 9 -16.29 -28.85 -17.11
CA VAL A 9 -15.04 -28.18 -17.44
C VAL A 9 -14.11 -28.39 -16.26
N ASP A 10 -13.31 -29.45 -16.37
CA ASP A 10 -12.20 -29.78 -15.51
C ASP A 10 -11.13 -28.69 -15.67
N ILE A 11 -11.17 -27.65 -14.82
CA ILE A 11 -10.08 -26.67 -14.70
C ILE A 11 -9.10 -27.24 -13.66
N SER A 12 -8.47 -28.36 -13.99
CA SER A 12 -7.49 -29.02 -13.14
C SER A 12 -6.30 -29.54 -13.95
N THR A 13 -5.79 -28.74 -14.90
CA THR A 13 -4.56 -29.10 -15.64
C THR A 13 -3.77 -27.88 -16.14
N ASP A 14 -3.52 -26.86 -15.32
CA ASP A 14 -2.57 -25.79 -15.68
C ASP A 14 -1.88 -25.17 -14.44
N SER A 15 -1.10 -25.97 -13.71
CA SER A 15 0.00 -25.43 -12.88
C SER A 15 1.00 -26.50 -12.45
N ALA A 16 1.31 -27.44 -13.35
CA ALA A 16 2.37 -28.42 -13.17
C ALA A 16 3.53 -28.19 -14.15
N TYR A 17 3.73 -26.94 -14.60
CA TYR A 17 4.88 -26.57 -15.41
C TYR A 17 5.66 -25.44 -14.73
N ILE A 18 6.89 -25.80 -14.36
CA ILE A 18 8.05 -24.95 -14.10
C ILE A 18 8.07 -24.23 -12.75
N THR A 19 8.52 -24.97 -11.73
CA THR A 19 9.57 -24.44 -10.86
C THR A 19 10.49 -25.60 -10.50
N ALA A 20 11.37 -25.96 -11.44
CA ALA A 20 12.60 -26.63 -11.04
C ALA A 20 13.34 -25.66 -10.09
N PRO A 21 13.82 -26.12 -8.93
CA PRO A 21 14.68 -25.28 -8.12
C PRO A 21 15.92 -25.03 -8.98
N CYS A 22 16.15 -23.79 -9.36
CA CYS A 22 17.40 -23.37 -10.01
C CYS A 22 18.49 -23.38 -8.94
N GLY A 23 18.80 -24.58 -8.45
CA GLY A 23 20.01 -24.89 -7.74
C GLY A 23 21.11 -25.15 -8.75
N GLU A 24 22.24 -24.50 -8.53
CA GLU A 24 23.56 -24.97 -8.97
C GLU A 24 23.88 -24.86 -10.46
N THR A 25 23.87 -23.62 -10.98
CA THR A 25 24.87 -23.20 -11.99
C THR A 25 25.48 -21.85 -11.61
N ALA A 26 25.78 -21.66 -10.32
CA ALA A 26 26.55 -20.51 -9.81
C ALA A 26 28.02 -20.85 -9.55
N ALA A 27 28.49 -21.99 -10.08
CA ALA A 27 29.90 -22.32 -10.15
C ALA A 27 30.40 -21.90 -11.54
N GLU A 28 31.45 -21.06 -11.57
CA GLU A 28 32.11 -20.52 -12.77
C GLU A 28 31.44 -19.32 -13.45
N ARG A 29 30.98 -18.33 -12.68
CA ARG A 29 31.15 -16.95 -13.14
C ARG A 29 32.60 -16.57 -12.88
N SER A 30 33.42 -16.76 -13.92
CA SER A 30 34.77 -16.23 -14.06
C SER A 30 34.86 -14.88 -13.35
N SER A 31 35.79 -14.73 -12.42
CA SER A 31 36.01 -13.49 -11.66
C SER A 31 35.89 -12.29 -12.59
N PHE A 32 34.78 -11.56 -12.48
CA PHE A 32 34.52 -10.44 -13.38
C PHE A 32 35.53 -9.34 -13.09
N LEU A 33 36.18 -8.86 -14.15
CA LEU A 33 37.07 -7.71 -14.09
C LEU A 33 36.24 -6.49 -13.73
N SER A 34 36.46 -5.93 -12.54
CA SER A 34 35.89 -4.64 -12.14
C SER A 34 36.73 -3.49 -12.67
N VAL A 35 36.15 -2.29 -12.69
CA VAL A 35 36.87 -1.05 -13.01
C VAL A 35 38.08 -0.86 -12.08
N PHE A 36 37.98 -1.29 -10.82
CA PHE A 36 39.07 -1.24 -9.86
C PHE A 36 40.24 -2.16 -10.25
N ASP A 37 39.94 -3.37 -10.73
CA ASP A 37 40.96 -4.32 -11.17
C ASP A 37 41.73 -3.79 -12.40
N VAL A 38 41.05 -3.04 -13.29
CA VAL A 38 41.68 -2.38 -14.43
C VAL A 38 42.68 -1.32 -13.97
N TYR A 39 42.37 -0.53 -12.93
CA TYR A 39 43.30 0.44 -12.37
C TYR A 39 44.51 -0.22 -11.69
N ASP A 40 44.32 -1.34 -11.00
CA ASP A 40 45.42 -2.09 -10.39
C ASP A 40 46.36 -2.67 -11.47
N ILE A 41 45.80 -3.20 -12.56
CA ILE A 41 46.55 -3.66 -13.74
C ILE A 41 47.31 -2.50 -14.38
N ALA A 42 46.66 -1.35 -14.57
CA ALA A 42 47.29 -0.15 -15.12
C ALA A 42 48.46 0.34 -14.26
N ALA A 43 48.32 0.33 -12.93
CA ALA A 43 49.37 0.71 -12.00
C ALA A 43 50.57 -0.25 -12.04
N ALA A 44 50.33 -1.56 -12.17
CA ALA A 44 51.39 -2.56 -12.34
C ALA A 44 52.15 -2.35 -13.66
N ILE A 45 51.42 -2.14 -14.76
CA ILE A 45 52.00 -1.86 -16.08
C ILE A 45 52.81 -0.54 -16.06
N GLY A 46 52.30 0.49 -15.39
CA GLY A 46 52.98 1.77 -15.24
C GLY A 46 54.35 1.65 -14.55
N LYS A 47 54.46 0.83 -13.50
CA LYS A 47 55.74 0.55 -12.82
C LYS A 47 56.75 -0.15 -13.72
N GLU A 48 56.30 -1.09 -14.55
CA GLU A 48 57.17 -1.76 -15.52
C GLU A 48 57.67 -0.78 -16.59
N PHE A 49 56.80 0.11 -17.08
CA PHE A 49 57.22 1.17 -18.00
C PHE A 49 58.21 2.15 -17.36
N GLU A 50 58.03 2.53 -16.10
CA GLU A 50 59.00 3.34 -15.35
C GLU A 50 60.37 2.63 -15.28
N SER A 51 60.40 1.33 -14.97
CA SER A 51 61.64 0.55 -14.95
C SER A 51 62.35 0.48 -16.31
N ILE A 52 61.59 0.42 -17.40
CA ILE A 52 62.14 0.41 -18.76
C ILE A 52 62.73 1.78 -19.11
N ILE A 53 62.01 2.86 -18.78
CA ILE A 53 62.45 4.24 -19.01
C ILE A 53 63.75 4.52 -18.25
N ASP A 54 63.85 4.09 -16.99
CA ASP A 54 65.06 4.28 -16.17
C ASP A 54 66.30 3.61 -16.77
N LYS A 55 66.13 2.45 -17.44
CA LYS A 55 67.25 1.66 -17.98
C LYS A 55 67.61 2.01 -19.44
N HIS A 56 66.62 2.36 -20.26
CA HIS A 56 66.78 2.46 -21.72
C HIS A 56 66.34 3.82 -22.29
N GLY A 57 65.95 4.78 -21.44
CA GLY A 57 65.43 6.08 -21.85
C GLY A 57 63.98 6.04 -22.34
N SER A 58 63.35 7.21 -22.40
CA SER A 58 61.91 7.37 -22.72
C SER A 58 61.54 6.96 -24.13
N ASP A 59 62.46 7.11 -25.09
CA ASP A 59 62.21 6.86 -26.52
C ASP A 59 61.81 5.40 -26.80
N SER A 60 62.23 4.47 -25.94
CA SER A 60 61.91 3.05 -26.03
C SER A 60 60.42 2.74 -25.83
N VAL A 61 59.67 3.61 -25.13
CA VAL A 61 58.26 3.39 -24.76
C VAL A 61 57.31 4.41 -25.39
N CYS A 62 57.81 5.54 -25.91
CA CYS A 62 57.02 6.65 -26.43
C CYS A 62 55.90 6.26 -27.41
N ASN A 63 56.11 5.27 -28.28
CA ASN A 63 55.10 4.83 -29.26
C ASN A 63 54.19 3.70 -28.75
N LEU A 64 54.61 2.98 -27.71
CA LEU A 64 53.87 1.84 -27.15
C LEU A 64 52.89 2.31 -26.07
N MET A 65 53.31 3.26 -25.22
CA MET A 65 52.52 3.76 -24.10
C MET A 65 51.13 4.27 -24.52
N PRO A 66 50.96 5.08 -25.58
CA PRO A 66 49.63 5.51 -26.01
C PRO A 66 48.72 4.37 -26.45
N LYS A 67 49.29 3.29 -27.03
CA LYS A 67 48.52 2.11 -27.44
C LYS A 67 48.06 1.30 -26.24
N VAL A 68 48.91 1.17 -25.21
CA VAL A 68 48.55 0.47 -23.98
C VAL A 68 47.53 1.26 -23.16
N ILE A 69 47.65 2.59 -23.12
CA ILE A 69 46.63 3.46 -22.53
C ILE A 69 45.29 3.24 -23.24
N HIS A 70 45.28 3.26 -24.58
CA HIS A 70 44.05 3.05 -25.34
C HIS A 70 43.39 1.68 -25.06
N ILE A 71 44.18 0.61 -24.95
CA ILE A 71 43.67 -0.71 -24.59
C ILE A 71 43.10 -0.73 -23.16
N LEU A 72 43.77 -0.05 -22.21
CA LEU A 72 43.29 0.06 -20.83
C LEU A 72 42.00 0.89 -20.73
N GLU A 73 41.87 1.95 -21.54
CA GLU A 73 40.63 2.73 -21.66
C GLU A 73 39.49 1.88 -22.24
N GLU A 74 39.73 1.10 -23.30
CA GLU A 74 38.72 0.17 -23.83
C GLU A 74 38.32 -0.91 -22.82
N LEU A 75 39.28 -1.39 -22.01
CA LEU A 75 39.02 -2.37 -20.95
C LEU A 75 38.22 -1.76 -19.79
N GLU A 76 38.50 -0.51 -19.42
CA GLU A 76 37.74 0.25 -18.42
C GLU A 76 36.30 0.49 -18.87
N ASP A 77 36.11 0.87 -20.13
CA ASP A 77 34.80 1.02 -20.75
C ASP A 77 34.02 -0.31 -20.75
N TYR A 78 34.69 -1.42 -21.07
CA TYR A 78 34.08 -2.75 -21.06
C TYR A 78 33.69 -3.18 -19.63
N ALA A 79 34.59 -3.00 -18.66
CA ALA A 79 34.32 -3.31 -17.25
C ALA A 79 33.16 -2.47 -16.69
N SER A 80 33.12 -1.17 -17.01
CA SER A 80 32.04 -0.27 -16.60
C SER A 80 30.68 -0.71 -17.17
N ARG A 81 30.64 -1.09 -18.46
CA ARG A 81 29.41 -1.60 -19.10
C ARG A 81 28.97 -2.92 -18.46
N LEU A 82 29.90 -3.80 -18.14
CA LEU A 82 29.58 -5.08 -17.50
C LEU A 82 28.98 -4.88 -16.10
N GLU A 83 29.58 -4.02 -15.27
CA GLU A 83 29.02 -3.66 -13.96
C GLU A 83 27.61 -3.05 -14.08
N SER A 84 27.37 -2.24 -15.10
CA SER A 84 26.03 -1.67 -15.35
C SER A 84 25.00 -2.73 -15.74
N GLN A 85 25.38 -3.70 -16.60
CA GLN A 85 24.52 -4.79 -17.02
C GLN A 85 24.25 -5.77 -15.87
N ASP A 86 25.26 -6.09 -15.06
CA ASP A 86 25.08 -6.90 -13.86
C ASP A 86 24.16 -6.20 -12.85
N GLY A 87 24.27 -4.88 -12.71
CA GLY A 87 23.34 -4.06 -11.93
C GLY A 87 21.90 -4.16 -12.44
N GLU A 88 21.70 -4.11 -13.77
CA GLU A 88 20.38 -4.29 -14.39
C GLU A 88 19.83 -5.71 -14.19
N ILE A 89 20.67 -6.74 -14.34
CA ILE A 89 20.30 -8.14 -14.10
C ILE A 89 19.85 -8.32 -12.65
N LEU A 90 20.60 -7.77 -11.68
CA LEU A 90 20.22 -7.83 -10.27
C LEU A 90 18.91 -7.09 -10.00
N ALA A 91 18.69 -5.94 -10.63
CA ALA A 91 17.45 -5.19 -10.50
C ALA A 91 16.24 -5.96 -11.08
N LEU A 92 16.42 -6.60 -12.24
CA LEU A 92 15.40 -7.43 -12.87
C LEU A 92 15.09 -8.68 -12.03
N GLN A 93 16.11 -9.34 -11.48
CA GLN A 93 15.93 -10.46 -10.56
C GLN A 93 15.13 -10.04 -9.32
N ALA A 94 15.50 -8.93 -8.68
CA ALA A 94 14.75 -8.40 -7.54
C ALA A 94 13.29 -8.02 -7.91
N ALA A 95 13.07 -7.53 -9.13
CA ALA A 95 11.72 -7.23 -9.61
C ALA A 95 10.89 -8.51 -9.84
N VAL A 96 11.50 -9.57 -10.37
CA VAL A 96 10.86 -10.89 -10.53
C VAL A 96 10.49 -11.45 -9.17
N ASP A 97 11.43 -11.49 -8.21
CA ASP A 97 11.19 -12.00 -6.86
C ASP A 97 10.03 -11.26 -6.18
N ARG A 98 9.96 -9.93 -6.34
CA ARG A 98 8.85 -9.12 -5.82
C ARG A 98 7.52 -9.49 -6.47
N ILE A 99 7.48 -9.61 -7.80
CA ILE A 99 6.26 -9.97 -8.53
C ILE A 99 5.80 -11.37 -8.15
N GLU A 100 6.72 -12.32 -7.98
CA GLU A 100 6.39 -13.68 -7.53
C GLU A 100 5.81 -13.68 -6.12
N LEU A 101 6.38 -12.88 -5.20
CA LEU A 101 5.84 -12.73 -3.86
C LEU A 101 4.44 -12.10 -3.87
N ASP A 102 4.23 -11.04 -4.65
CA ASP A 102 2.92 -10.40 -4.81
C ASP A 102 1.90 -11.37 -5.41
N ARG A 103 2.31 -12.18 -6.41
CA ARG A 103 1.46 -13.21 -7.02
C ARG A 103 1.02 -14.25 -5.98
N LEU A 104 1.93 -14.71 -5.14
CA LEU A 104 1.63 -15.67 -4.06
C LEU A 104 0.71 -15.06 -3.00
N SER A 105 0.95 -13.82 -2.59
CA SER A 105 0.09 -13.09 -1.65
C SER A 105 -1.33 -12.96 -2.19
N HIS A 106 -1.48 -12.51 -3.45
CA HIS A 106 -2.79 -12.38 -4.08
C HIS A 106 -3.51 -13.72 -4.23
N ALA A 107 -2.79 -14.81 -4.54
CA ALA A 107 -3.38 -16.15 -4.58
C ALA A 107 -3.89 -16.58 -3.21
N GLN A 108 -3.14 -16.30 -2.13
CA GLN A 108 -3.55 -16.58 -0.76
C GLN A 108 -4.78 -15.77 -0.34
N ASP A 109 -4.81 -14.48 -0.67
CA ASP A 109 -5.95 -13.61 -0.38
C ASP A 109 -7.22 -14.07 -1.12
N ARG A 110 -7.09 -14.49 -2.38
CA ARG A 110 -8.20 -15.08 -3.13
C ARG A 110 -8.76 -16.31 -2.44
N LEU A 111 -7.89 -17.24 -2.02
CA LEU A 111 -8.30 -18.45 -1.30
C LEU A 111 -9.02 -18.09 0.02
N ARG A 112 -8.53 -17.08 0.74
CA ARG A 112 -9.15 -16.61 1.97
C ARG A 112 -10.55 -16.03 1.71
N CYS A 113 -10.68 -15.16 0.71
CA CYS A 113 -11.96 -14.57 0.31
C CYS A 113 -12.97 -15.65 -0.11
N GLU A 114 -12.52 -16.66 -0.87
CA GLU A 114 -13.37 -17.81 -1.25
C GLU A 114 -13.86 -18.59 -0.02
N GLN A 115 -12.99 -18.84 0.96
CA GLN A 115 -13.39 -19.50 2.21
C GLN A 115 -14.37 -18.67 3.04
N GLU A 116 -14.16 -17.36 3.13
CA GLU A 116 -15.06 -16.43 3.84
C GLU A 116 -16.43 -16.37 3.15
N MET A 117 -16.46 -16.35 1.83
CA MET A 117 -17.68 -16.39 1.02
C MET A 117 -18.46 -17.69 1.22
N LEU A 118 -17.78 -18.85 1.19
CA LEU A 118 -18.42 -20.15 1.48
C LEU A 118 -19.01 -20.21 2.89
N LYS A 119 -18.32 -19.67 3.90
CA LYS A 119 -18.84 -19.59 5.27
C LYS A 119 -20.08 -18.70 5.33
N LEU A 120 -20.06 -17.54 4.67
CA LEU A 120 -21.20 -16.63 4.62
C LEU A 120 -22.42 -17.28 3.94
N GLU A 121 -22.19 -18.04 2.86
CA GLU A 121 -23.25 -18.78 2.19
C GLU A 121 -23.85 -19.85 3.11
N GLN A 122 -23.01 -20.61 3.82
CA GLN A 122 -23.47 -21.61 4.80
C GLN A 122 -24.30 -20.98 5.92
N THR A 123 -23.86 -19.85 6.47
CA THR A 123 -24.62 -19.14 7.51
C THR A 123 -25.94 -18.62 6.97
N TRP A 124 -25.94 -18.06 5.76
CA TRP A 124 -27.17 -17.56 5.12
C TRP A 124 -28.17 -18.68 4.84
N GLN A 125 -27.69 -19.83 4.34
CA GLN A 125 -28.53 -21.01 4.12
C GLN A 125 -29.11 -21.55 5.44
N ALA A 126 -28.32 -21.56 6.52
CA ALA A 126 -28.77 -21.97 7.85
C ALA A 126 -29.84 -21.04 8.40
N GLU A 127 -29.59 -19.72 8.40
CA GLU A 127 -30.56 -18.71 8.83
C GLU A 127 -31.86 -18.78 7.99
N ALA A 128 -31.74 -18.94 6.67
CA ALA A 128 -32.90 -19.10 5.81
C ALA A 128 -33.69 -20.39 6.13
N ALA A 129 -33.02 -21.47 6.53
CA ALA A 129 -33.68 -22.70 6.98
C ALA A 129 -34.40 -22.49 8.31
N GLU A 130 -33.80 -21.78 9.26
CA GLU A 130 -34.42 -21.44 10.53
C GLU A 130 -35.66 -20.57 10.34
N PHE A 131 -35.61 -19.54 9.49
CA PHE A 131 -36.78 -18.72 9.17
C PHE A 131 -37.89 -19.53 8.51
N ARG A 132 -37.56 -20.45 7.60
CA ARG A 132 -38.54 -21.37 7.02
C ARG A 132 -39.20 -22.24 8.09
N GLN A 133 -38.43 -22.77 9.05
CA GLN A 133 -38.97 -23.55 10.17
C GLN A 133 -39.87 -22.71 11.08
N ILE A 134 -39.52 -21.45 11.36
CA ILE A 134 -40.36 -20.53 12.14
C ILE A 134 -41.67 -20.26 11.42
N ILE A 135 -41.62 -19.95 10.12
CA ILE A 135 -42.82 -19.72 9.30
C ILE A 135 -43.70 -20.98 9.32
N GLN A 136 -43.12 -22.17 9.20
CA GLN A 136 -43.89 -23.41 9.22
C GLN A 136 -44.58 -23.62 10.59
N ARG A 137 -43.87 -23.43 11.71
CA ARG A 137 -44.46 -23.52 13.05
C ARG A 137 -45.61 -22.53 13.24
N LEU A 138 -45.42 -21.28 12.85
CA LEU A 138 -46.47 -20.26 12.93
C LEU A 138 -47.68 -20.59 12.04
N LYS A 139 -47.46 -21.16 10.86
CA LYS A 139 -48.54 -21.66 9.99
C LYS A 139 -49.30 -22.80 10.66
N ASP A 140 -48.60 -23.76 11.24
CA ASP A 140 -49.22 -24.91 11.91
C ASP A 140 -50.02 -24.48 13.15
N GLU A 141 -49.49 -23.55 13.95
CA GLU A 141 -50.19 -22.93 15.08
C GLU A 141 -51.44 -22.17 14.64
N ASN A 142 -51.34 -21.37 13.57
CA ASN A 142 -52.49 -20.62 13.05
C ASN A 142 -53.58 -21.59 12.53
N MET A 143 -53.18 -22.66 11.83
CA MET A 143 -54.10 -23.71 11.41
C MET A 143 -54.74 -24.44 12.61
N PHE A 144 -53.99 -24.67 13.68
CA PHE A 144 -54.51 -25.24 14.91
C PHE A 144 -55.54 -24.31 15.58
N LEU A 145 -55.21 -23.03 15.73
CA LEU A 145 -56.11 -22.02 16.31
C LEU A 145 -57.39 -21.84 15.49
N ILE A 146 -57.31 -21.84 14.15
CA ILE A 146 -58.48 -21.79 13.27
C ILE A 146 -59.39 -23.00 13.53
N ARG A 147 -58.82 -24.21 13.63
CA ARG A 147 -59.60 -25.42 13.94
C ARG A 147 -60.23 -25.36 15.33
N ALA A 148 -59.49 -24.93 16.34
CA ALA A 148 -60.00 -24.78 17.70
C ALA A 148 -61.13 -23.74 17.78
N LEU A 149 -60.98 -22.61 17.09
CA LEU A 149 -62.00 -21.57 16.99
C LEU A 149 -63.28 -22.10 16.32
N ASN A 150 -63.14 -22.86 15.24
CA ASN A 150 -64.28 -23.45 14.54
C ASN A 150 -64.97 -24.52 15.41
N ALA A 151 -64.21 -25.34 16.14
CA ALA A 151 -64.77 -26.31 17.09
C ALA A 151 -65.52 -25.62 18.24
N ALA A 152 -64.98 -24.53 18.78
CA ALA A 152 -65.64 -23.73 19.80
C ALA A 152 -66.94 -23.08 19.29
N LYS A 153 -66.96 -22.57 18.05
CA LYS A 153 -68.17 -22.03 17.41
C LYS A 153 -69.25 -23.09 17.21
N VAL A 154 -68.89 -24.30 16.80
CA VAL A 154 -69.84 -25.42 16.66
C VAL A 154 -70.39 -25.89 18.02
N SER A 155 -69.62 -25.72 19.10
CA SER A 155 -70.06 -26.03 20.46
C SER A 155 -71.05 -25.00 21.04
N ASP A 156 -71.14 -23.79 20.47
CA ASP A 156 -72.02 -22.71 20.92
C ASP A 156 -73.44 -22.79 20.30
N GLU A 157 -73.65 -23.69 19.34
CA GLU A 157 -74.94 -23.88 18.63
C GLU A 157 -75.89 -24.94 19.27
N CYS A 158 -75.54 -25.52 20.43
CA CYS A 158 -76.39 -26.48 21.15
C CYS A 158 -76.88 -25.94 22.50
N PRO A 159 -78.16 -25.52 22.64
CA PRO A 159 -78.70 -25.06 23.90
C PRO A 159 -79.52 -26.17 24.60
N TYR A 160 -79.05 -26.64 25.76
CA TYR A 160 -79.76 -26.65 27.05
C TYR A 160 -79.29 -27.74 28.04
N SER A 161 -79.09 -27.28 29.27
CA SER A 161 -79.42 -27.90 30.56
C SER A 161 -78.56 -29.05 31.12
N GLU A 162 -78.27 -28.93 32.42
CA GLU A 162 -77.67 -29.89 33.37
C GLU A 162 -76.14 -30.07 33.40
N VAL A 163 -75.40 -29.79 32.33
CA VAL A 163 -73.92 -29.89 32.35
C VAL A 163 -73.26 -28.73 33.10
N SER A 164 -73.96 -27.60 33.28
CA SER A 164 -73.38 -26.35 33.79
C SER A 164 -72.81 -26.44 35.20
N VAL A 165 -73.33 -27.31 36.08
CA VAL A 165 -72.88 -27.41 37.48
C VAL A 165 -71.70 -28.37 37.65
N ALA A 166 -71.68 -29.49 36.91
CA ALA A 166 -70.53 -30.40 36.88
C ALA A 166 -69.33 -29.76 36.15
N MET A 167 -69.61 -29.01 35.08
CA MET A 167 -68.62 -28.24 34.36
C MET A 167 -68.10 -27.06 35.19
N LEU A 168 -68.92 -26.38 36.01
CA LEU A 168 -68.41 -25.36 36.93
C LEU A 168 -67.45 -25.92 37.99
N LYS A 169 -67.68 -27.16 38.46
CA LYS A 169 -66.78 -27.83 39.42
C LYS A 169 -65.46 -28.24 38.78
N LEU A 170 -65.50 -28.88 37.60
CA LEU A 170 -64.31 -29.22 36.82
C LEU A 170 -63.54 -27.96 36.42
N VAL A 171 -64.23 -26.90 35.98
CA VAL A 171 -63.64 -25.59 35.67
C VAL A 171 -63.02 -24.95 36.90
N SER A 172 -63.56 -25.13 38.11
CA SER A 172 -62.94 -24.61 39.34
C SER A 172 -61.65 -25.34 39.75
N GLU A 173 -61.60 -26.66 39.52
CA GLU A 173 -60.41 -27.48 39.80
C GLU A 173 -59.33 -27.27 38.73
N THR A 174 -59.70 -27.22 37.44
CA THR A 174 -58.77 -26.88 36.34
C THR A 174 -58.30 -25.43 36.45
N ALA A 175 -59.15 -24.48 36.84
CA ALA A 175 -58.74 -23.10 37.12
C ALA A 175 -57.71 -23.03 38.27
N GLY A 176 -57.81 -23.91 39.28
CA GLY A 176 -56.82 -24.01 40.34
C GLY A 176 -55.44 -24.50 39.86
N GLU A 177 -55.42 -25.48 38.95
CA GLU A 177 -54.20 -25.99 38.33
C GLU A 177 -53.59 -24.98 37.34
N GLU A 178 -54.42 -24.30 36.56
CA GLU A 178 -54.02 -23.22 35.66
C GLU A 178 -53.42 -22.03 36.43
N VAL A 179 -54.03 -21.62 37.55
CA VAL A 179 -53.48 -20.59 38.44
C VAL A 179 -52.14 -21.04 39.03
N ARG A 180 -52.00 -22.31 39.41
CA ARG A 180 -50.72 -22.86 39.91
C ARG A 180 -49.65 -22.87 38.83
N LEU A 181 -49.99 -23.22 37.59
CA LEU A 181 -49.09 -23.17 36.44
C LEU A 181 -48.68 -21.72 36.13
N MET A 182 -49.64 -20.79 36.15
CA MET A 182 -49.42 -19.35 35.98
C MET A 182 -48.45 -18.79 37.02
N LEU A 183 -48.57 -19.18 38.29
CA LEU A 183 -47.64 -18.75 39.33
C LEU A 183 -46.20 -19.26 39.07
N ARG A 184 -46.05 -20.52 38.65
CA ARG A 184 -44.73 -21.08 38.28
C ARG A 184 -44.13 -20.37 37.06
N LEU A 185 -44.94 -20.11 36.03
CA LEU A 185 -44.52 -19.36 34.85
C LEU A 185 -44.13 -17.92 35.22
N LYS A 186 -44.91 -17.27 36.09
CA LYS A 186 -44.58 -15.94 36.62
C LYS A 186 -43.25 -15.93 37.35
N GLU A 187 -42.96 -16.93 38.20
CA GLU A 187 -41.66 -17.03 38.87
C GLU A 187 -40.49 -17.24 37.90
N VAL A 188 -40.68 -18.02 36.83
CA VAL A 188 -39.66 -18.22 35.78
C VAL A 188 -39.45 -16.93 35.00
N ILE A 189 -40.53 -16.24 34.61
CA ILE A 189 -40.47 -14.95 33.93
C ILE A 189 -39.79 -13.90 34.81
N ASP A 190 -40.12 -13.85 36.11
CA ASP A 190 -39.51 -12.90 37.05
C ASP A 190 -37.99 -13.17 37.19
N ARG A 191 -37.58 -14.45 37.25
CA ARG A 191 -36.17 -14.87 37.22
C ARG A 191 -35.47 -14.46 35.92
N GLN A 192 -36.05 -14.79 34.77
CA GLN A 192 -35.52 -14.41 33.47
C GLN A 192 -35.41 -12.89 33.31
N ARG A 193 -36.39 -12.12 33.82
CA ARG A 193 -36.32 -10.65 33.81
C ARG A 193 -35.17 -10.12 34.66
N ILE A 194 -34.85 -10.75 35.79
CA ILE A 194 -33.70 -10.37 36.62
C ILE A 194 -32.40 -10.71 35.89
N GLU A 195 -32.32 -11.90 35.29
CA GLU A 195 -31.16 -12.38 34.54
C GLU A 195 -30.86 -11.50 33.32
N ILE A 196 -31.89 -11.18 32.51
CA ILE A 196 -31.77 -10.25 31.38
C ILE A 196 -31.28 -8.88 31.86
N ARG A 197 -31.77 -8.38 33.01
CA ARG A 197 -31.28 -7.11 33.58
C ARG A 197 -29.82 -7.22 34.03
N ALA A 198 -29.39 -8.35 34.57
CA ALA A 198 -28.00 -8.59 34.95
C ALA A 198 -27.08 -8.65 33.72
N LEU A 199 -27.44 -9.46 32.71
CA LEU A 199 -26.69 -9.57 31.46
C LEU A 199 -26.60 -8.25 30.71
N LYS A 200 -27.68 -7.45 30.68
CA LYS A 200 -27.65 -6.09 30.10
C LYS A 200 -26.68 -5.16 30.82
N ARG A 201 -26.61 -5.21 32.15
CA ARG A 201 -25.62 -4.42 32.92
C ARG A 201 -24.20 -4.90 32.65
N GLN A 202 -23.98 -6.20 32.58
CA GLN A 202 -22.67 -6.77 32.26
C GLN A 202 -22.22 -6.37 30.85
N LEU A 203 -23.11 -6.44 29.86
CA LEU A 203 -22.82 -6.02 28.49
C LEU A 203 -22.47 -4.52 28.43
N ALA A 204 -23.23 -3.67 29.12
CA ALA A 204 -22.95 -2.24 29.21
C ALA A 204 -21.59 -1.97 29.86
N GLN A 205 -21.24 -2.69 30.92
CA GLN A 205 -19.93 -2.59 31.57
C GLN A 205 -18.81 -3.00 30.61
N THR A 206 -18.95 -4.14 29.94
CA THR A 206 -17.94 -4.61 28.97
C THR A 206 -17.79 -3.67 27.79
N SER A 207 -18.86 -3.00 27.35
CA SER A 207 -18.78 -1.97 26.30
C SER A 207 -17.92 -0.79 26.75
N ILE A 208 -18.15 -0.30 27.97
CA ILE A 208 -17.35 0.79 28.55
C ILE A 208 -15.89 0.38 28.70
N ASP A 209 -15.63 -0.85 29.14
CA ASP A 209 -14.26 -1.36 29.31
C ASP A 209 -13.54 -1.51 27.95
N LEU A 210 -14.25 -1.99 26.91
CA LEU A 210 -13.72 -2.07 25.54
C LEU A 210 -13.42 -0.69 24.98
N ASP A 211 -14.31 0.29 25.17
CA ASP A 211 -14.09 1.67 24.76
C ASP A 211 -12.87 2.26 25.48
N ALA A 212 -12.72 2.02 26.79
CA ALA A 212 -11.57 2.46 27.56
C ALA A 212 -10.25 1.85 27.06
N VAL A 213 -10.23 0.55 26.75
CA VAL A 213 -9.07 -0.13 26.16
C VAL A 213 -8.77 0.43 24.77
N SER A 214 -9.78 0.64 23.94
CA SER A 214 -9.65 1.24 22.61
C SER A 214 -8.99 2.63 22.69
N TRP A 215 -9.48 3.49 23.59
CA TRP A 215 -8.88 4.81 23.84
C TRP A 215 -7.44 4.72 24.35
N SER A 216 -7.14 3.76 25.23
CA SER A 216 -5.79 3.54 25.75
C SER A 216 -4.81 3.14 24.64
N ILE A 217 -5.21 2.22 23.76
CA ILE A 217 -4.41 1.78 22.60
C ILE A 217 -4.16 2.95 21.64
N LEU A 218 -5.22 3.72 21.31
CA LEU A 218 -5.10 4.86 20.40
C LEU A 218 -4.14 5.91 20.96
N LEU A 219 -4.23 6.22 22.24
CA LEU A 219 -3.30 7.14 22.90
C LEU A 219 -1.86 6.62 22.87
N ALA A 220 -1.64 5.34 23.21
CA ALA A 220 -0.33 4.72 23.18
C ALA A 220 0.28 4.73 21.76
N LEU A 221 -0.52 4.43 20.74
CA LEU A 221 -0.11 4.45 19.34
C LEU A 221 0.26 5.87 18.90
N ASN A 222 -0.56 6.86 19.26
CA ASN A 222 -0.31 8.26 18.93
C ASN A 222 0.98 8.78 19.59
N CYS A 223 1.18 8.49 20.88
CA CYS A 223 2.42 8.82 21.58
C CYS A 223 3.65 8.15 20.96
N THR A 224 3.54 6.87 20.59
CA THR A 224 4.63 6.12 19.96
C THR A 224 4.98 6.66 18.58
N CYS A 225 3.95 6.89 17.74
CA CYS A 225 4.12 7.48 16.42
C CYS A 225 4.74 8.88 16.52
N ARG A 226 4.27 9.73 17.43
CA ARG A 226 4.84 11.06 17.66
C ARG A 226 6.31 11.00 18.07
N ARG A 227 6.69 10.06 18.96
CA ARG A 227 8.10 9.86 19.34
C ARG A 227 8.95 9.42 18.15
N PHE A 228 8.45 8.49 17.34
CA PHE A 228 9.14 8.02 16.15
C PHE A 228 9.36 9.16 15.14
N CYS A 229 8.32 9.94 14.83
CA CYS A 229 8.42 11.09 13.93
C CYS A 229 9.42 12.13 14.44
N LEU A 230 9.41 12.45 15.74
CA LEU A 230 10.38 13.38 16.34
C LEU A 230 11.82 12.84 16.25
N GLY A 231 12.02 11.54 16.45
CA GLY A 231 13.32 10.88 16.27
C GLY A 231 13.82 10.96 14.83
N ALA A 232 13.00 10.54 13.87
CA ALA A 232 13.33 10.61 12.45
C ALA A 232 13.65 12.05 11.98
N GLN A 233 12.90 13.04 12.47
CA GLN A 233 13.16 14.44 12.18
C GLN A 233 14.52 14.91 12.74
N ALA A 234 14.88 14.48 13.95
CA ALA A 234 16.18 14.80 14.54
C ALA A 234 17.34 14.18 13.74
N ASP A 235 17.18 12.95 13.25
CA ASP A 235 18.18 12.26 12.42
C ASP A 235 18.36 12.95 11.07
N ILE A 236 17.27 13.31 10.39
CA ILE A 236 17.31 14.09 9.14
C ILE A 236 18.02 15.42 9.37
N GLN A 237 17.71 16.13 10.47
CA GLN A 237 18.37 17.38 10.80
C GLN A 237 19.87 17.19 11.06
N GLN A 238 20.26 16.08 11.69
CA GLN A 238 21.67 15.75 11.91
C GLN A 238 22.39 15.48 10.58
N GLN A 239 21.78 14.73 9.67
CA GLN A 239 22.34 14.47 8.34
C GLN A 239 22.48 15.75 7.52
N ALA A 240 21.45 16.60 7.51
CA ALA A 240 21.49 17.91 6.84
C ALA A 240 22.63 18.79 7.40
N ASN A 241 22.81 18.82 8.73
CA ASN A 241 23.91 19.55 9.35
C ASN A 241 25.29 18.98 8.99
N ARG A 242 25.44 17.65 8.86
CA ARG A 242 26.69 17.02 8.39
C ARG A 242 26.99 17.39 6.94
N LEU A 243 25.99 17.33 6.06
CA LEU A 243 26.11 17.74 4.66
C LEU A 243 26.47 19.22 4.53
N ALA A 244 25.85 20.09 5.32
CA ALA A 244 26.16 21.52 5.34
C ALA A 244 27.63 21.77 5.75
N LYS A 245 28.14 21.06 6.78
CA LYS A 245 29.54 21.13 7.19
C LYS A 245 30.49 20.65 6.09
N LEU A 246 30.18 19.53 5.44
CA LEU A 246 30.99 19.00 4.33
C LEU A 246 31.03 19.98 3.15
N ASN A 247 29.87 20.51 2.76
CA ASN A 247 29.76 21.52 1.70
C ASN A 247 30.55 22.79 2.04
N ALA A 248 30.55 23.24 3.29
CA ALA A 248 31.37 24.37 3.72
C ALA A 248 32.89 24.09 3.57
N VAL A 249 33.35 22.88 3.92
CA VAL A 249 34.75 22.46 3.72
C VAL A 249 35.10 22.42 2.24
N LEU A 250 34.24 21.83 1.40
CA LEU A 250 34.43 21.80 -0.04
C LEU A 250 34.52 23.20 -0.62
N ARG A 251 33.62 24.12 -0.25
CA ARG A 251 33.69 25.53 -0.68
C ARG A 251 35.00 26.21 -0.30
N ARG A 252 35.53 25.95 0.90
CA ARG A 252 36.85 26.46 1.32
C ARG A 252 37.98 25.90 0.47
N LYS A 253 38.01 24.57 0.23
CA LYS A 253 39.02 23.93 -0.63
C LYS A 253 38.98 24.48 -2.06
N HIS A 254 37.80 24.60 -2.65
CA HIS A 254 37.62 25.20 -3.98
C HIS A 254 38.09 26.66 -4.00
N GLY A 255 37.82 27.44 -2.94
CA GLY A 255 38.31 28.81 -2.82
C GLY A 255 39.85 28.90 -2.77
N VAL A 256 40.51 27.99 -2.04
CA VAL A 256 41.98 27.91 -2.00
C VAL A 256 42.56 27.50 -3.35
N SER A 257 42.01 26.45 -3.97
CA SER A 257 42.43 25.99 -5.30
C SER A 257 42.27 27.08 -6.36
N LYS A 258 41.16 27.84 -6.31
CA LYS A 258 40.94 29.00 -7.20
C LYS A 258 41.97 30.12 -6.98
N ARG A 259 42.36 30.40 -5.72
CA ARG A 259 43.41 31.39 -5.41
C ARG A 259 44.79 30.93 -5.86
N GLN A 260 45.14 29.66 -5.67
CA GLN A 260 46.39 29.09 -6.16
C GLN A 260 46.46 29.14 -7.69
N ALA A 261 45.36 28.84 -8.39
CA ALA A 261 45.29 28.97 -9.84
C ALA A 261 45.46 30.43 -10.31
N ALA A 262 44.89 31.40 -9.59
CA ALA A 262 45.07 32.82 -9.89
C ALA A 262 46.51 33.29 -9.66
N GLN A 263 47.15 32.88 -8.55
CA GLN A 263 48.56 33.18 -8.27
C GLN A 263 49.49 32.59 -9.32
N LEU A 264 49.28 31.33 -9.73
CA LEU A 264 50.05 30.71 -10.82
C LEU A 264 49.84 31.41 -12.18
N ALA A 265 48.68 32.03 -12.41
CA ALA A 265 48.43 32.84 -13.60
C ALA A 265 49.14 34.21 -13.52
N GLU A 266 49.21 34.81 -12.33
CA GLU A 266 49.88 36.09 -12.07
C GLU A 266 51.41 35.96 -12.08
N ASP A 267 51.97 34.88 -11.52
CA ASP A 267 53.40 34.55 -11.61
C ASP A 267 53.84 34.29 -13.06
N LYS A 268 52.96 33.70 -13.88
CA LYS A 268 53.18 33.56 -15.32
C LYS A 268 53.17 34.91 -16.04
N LEU A 269 52.40 35.89 -15.58
CA LEU A 269 52.39 37.26 -16.15
C LEU A 269 53.66 38.03 -15.76
N LEU A 270 54.11 37.96 -14.50
CA LEU A 270 55.34 38.61 -14.05
C LEU A 270 56.60 38.02 -14.73
N ASN A 271 56.62 36.73 -15.04
CA ASN A 271 57.71 36.12 -15.82
C ASN A 271 57.71 36.52 -17.32
N THR A 272 56.67 37.18 -17.83
CA THR A 272 56.60 37.62 -19.23
C THR A 272 57.07 39.07 -19.46
N GLU A 273 57.33 39.86 -18.42
CA GLU A 273 57.71 41.28 -18.54
C GLU A 273 59.19 41.51 -18.93
N GLY A 274 59.96 40.45 -19.16
CA GLY A 274 61.41 40.50 -19.43
C GLY A 274 61.87 40.20 -20.86
N LYS A 275 60.99 40.02 -21.87
CA LYS A 275 61.43 39.77 -23.26
C LYS A 275 60.53 40.43 -24.31
N MET A 276 61.16 41.20 -25.21
CA MET A 276 60.57 41.81 -26.39
C MET A 276 60.02 40.76 -27.38
N ILE A 277 58.78 41.02 -27.83
CA ILE A 277 58.16 40.76 -29.13
C ILE A 277 58.59 39.50 -29.89
N LEU A 278 57.70 38.50 -29.89
CA LEU A 278 57.27 37.79 -31.09
C LEU A 278 55.76 37.57 -30.97
N ASP A 279 55.01 37.82 -32.04
CA ASP A 279 53.62 37.38 -32.18
C ASP A 279 53.58 35.85 -31.99
N VAL A 280 53.25 35.41 -30.78
CA VAL A 280 52.94 34.01 -30.48
C VAL A 280 51.44 33.97 -30.19
N PRO A 281 50.68 33.07 -30.84
CA PRO A 281 49.25 32.98 -30.62
C PRO A 281 48.99 32.63 -29.15
N ASN A 282 48.60 33.63 -28.36
CA ASN A 282 48.27 33.47 -26.94
C ASN A 282 47.20 32.37 -26.77
N SER A 283 47.65 31.22 -26.25
CA SER A 283 46.90 29.97 -26.07
C SER A 283 45.99 29.96 -24.83
N SER A 284 45.87 31.07 -24.11
CA SER A 284 45.13 31.16 -22.84
C SER A 284 43.94 32.12 -22.86
N ARG A 285 43.63 32.74 -24.01
CA ARG A 285 42.33 33.37 -24.21
C ARG A 285 41.32 32.25 -24.49
N PRO A 286 40.23 32.09 -23.72
CA PRO A 286 39.24 31.05 -23.99
C PRO A 286 38.62 31.35 -25.36
N ARG A 287 39.01 30.55 -26.35
CA ARG A 287 38.46 30.57 -27.70
C ARG A 287 37.54 29.38 -27.75
N PHE A 288 36.24 29.62 -27.53
CA PHE A 288 35.25 28.61 -27.85
C PHE A 288 35.35 28.30 -29.33
N THR A 289 35.48 27.03 -29.69
CA THR A 289 35.32 26.64 -31.08
C THR A 289 33.88 26.96 -31.52
N VAL A 290 33.66 27.22 -32.81
CA VAL A 290 32.29 27.48 -33.32
C VAL A 290 31.36 26.31 -32.98
N ASP A 291 31.93 25.10 -32.90
CA ASP A 291 31.22 23.88 -32.54
C ASP A 291 30.95 23.76 -31.05
N GLU A 292 31.86 24.18 -30.16
CA GLU A 292 31.56 24.32 -28.72
C GLU A 292 30.45 25.35 -28.46
N LEU A 293 30.45 26.46 -29.19
CA LEU A 293 29.40 27.46 -29.07
C LEU A 293 28.05 26.92 -29.56
N ARG A 294 28.05 26.15 -30.66
CA ARG A 294 26.85 25.44 -31.14
C ARG A 294 26.35 24.42 -30.13
N ASN A 295 27.24 23.61 -29.57
CA ASN A 295 26.90 22.59 -28.57
C ASN A 295 26.34 23.23 -27.30
N ALA A 296 26.96 24.30 -26.79
CA ALA A 296 26.43 25.05 -25.65
C ALA A 296 25.08 25.69 -25.95
N LEU A 297 24.83 26.11 -27.20
CA LEU A 297 23.53 26.63 -27.65
C LEU A 297 22.46 25.53 -27.72
N ILE A 298 22.83 24.33 -28.17
CA ILE A 298 21.96 23.15 -28.21
C ILE A 298 21.62 22.72 -26.80
N GLU A 299 22.62 22.54 -25.94
CA GLU A 299 22.46 22.18 -24.53
C GLU A 299 21.60 23.21 -23.78
N ARG A 300 21.82 24.51 -24.01
CA ARG A 300 20.96 25.57 -23.48
C ARG A 300 19.51 25.46 -23.96
N ASN A 301 19.28 25.07 -25.22
CA ASN A 301 17.92 24.92 -25.76
C ASN A 301 17.24 23.64 -25.25
N GLU A 302 17.99 22.56 -25.06
CA GLU A 302 17.52 21.31 -24.44
C GLU A 302 17.14 21.55 -22.97
N LEU A 303 18.01 22.22 -22.22
CA LEU A 303 17.74 22.58 -20.82
C LEU A 303 16.54 23.52 -20.71
N LYS A 304 16.35 24.45 -21.66
CA LYS A 304 15.13 25.28 -21.71
C LYS A 304 13.88 24.45 -21.97
N SER A 305 13.93 23.46 -22.85
CA SER A 305 12.79 22.58 -23.14
C SER A 305 12.45 21.73 -21.90
N ARG A 306 13.47 21.21 -21.21
CA ARG A 306 13.31 20.44 -19.97
C ARG A 306 12.77 21.28 -18.81
N ILE A 307 13.15 22.55 -18.73
CA ILE A 307 12.57 23.49 -17.78
C ILE A 307 11.08 23.69 -18.06
N VAL A 308 10.68 23.87 -19.33
CA VAL A 308 9.26 24.00 -19.70
C VAL A 308 8.48 22.74 -19.37
N GLU A 309 9.01 21.55 -19.65
CA GLU A 309 8.38 20.26 -19.29
C GLU A 309 8.17 20.13 -17.77
N VAL A 310 9.19 20.45 -16.97
CA VAL A 310 9.11 20.40 -15.51
C VAL A 310 8.15 21.46 -14.96
N GLU A 311 8.11 22.65 -15.55
CA GLU A 311 7.14 23.70 -15.20
C GLU A 311 5.71 23.26 -15.55
N GLU A 312 5.50 22.57 -16.67
CA GLU A 312 4.21 21.98 -17.04
C GLU A 312 3.80 20.87 -16.08
N GLU A 313 4.70 19.94 -15.72
CA GLU A 313 4.44 18.91 -14.71
C GLU A 313 4.08 19.53 -13.36
N LEU A 314 4.86 20.50 -12.88
CA LEU A 314 4.57 21.23 -11.65
C LEU A 314 3.23 21.98 -11.73
N SER A 315 2.84 22.49 -12.91
CA SER A 315 1.53 23.11 -13.11
C SER A 315 0.38 22.10 -13.02
N VAL A 316 0.59 20.86 -13.46
CA VAL A 316 -0.38 19.77 -13.32
C VAL A 316 -0.56 19.40 -11.86
N TYR A 317 0.53 19.26 -11.10
CA TYR A 317 0.46 18.98 -9.66
C TYR A 317 -0.12 20.16 -8.87
N SER A 318 0.18 21.40 -9.25
CA SER A 318 -0.43 22.60 -8.66
C SER A 318 -1.93 22.69 -8.95
N ARG A 319 -2.39 22.26 -10.14
CA ARG A 319 -3.83 22.16 -10.45
C ARG A 319 -4.51 20.97 -9.79
N ALA A 320 -3.79 19.86 -9.59
CA ALA A 320 -4.28 18.68 -8.89
C ALA A 320 -4.41 18.90 -7.37
N GLY A 321 -3.63 19.82 -6.78
CA GLY A 321 -3.77 20.21 -5.38
C GLY A 321 -5.00 21.06 -5.05
N ASP A 322 -5.64 21.67 -6.06
CA ASP A 322 -6.88 22.47 -5.93
C ASP A 322 -8.15 21.71 -6.34
N GLN A 323 -8.04 20.41 -6.69
CA GLN A 323 -9.18 19.56 -7.00
C GLN A 323 -9.11 18.26 -6.20
N ASP A 324 -9.46 18.34 -4.92
CA ASP A 324 -10.06 17.17 -4.28
C ASP A 324 -11.34 16.84 -5.07
N PRO A 325 -11.46 15.66 -5.71
CA PRO A 325 -12.74 15.25 -6.27
C PRO A 325 -13.75 15.17 -5.12
N PRO A 326 -14.99 15.67 -5.30
CA PRO A 326 -15.99 15.50 -4.25
C PRO A 326 -16.13 14.01 -3.97
N VAL A 327 -15.96 13.63 -2.71
CA VAL A 327 -16.17 12.26 -2.22
C VAL A 327 -17.61 11.88 -2.55
N GLN A 328 -17.79 11.23 -3.70
CA GLN A 328 -19.07 10.67 -4.10
C GLN A 328 -19.07 9.19 -3.72
N GLY A 329 -19.17 8.95 -2.41
CA GLY A 329 -19.65 7.65 -1.94
C GLY A 329 -21.11 7.45 -2.39
N PRO A 330 -21.63 6.21 -2.36
CA PRO A 330 -23.04 5.96 -2.61
C PRO A 330 -23.88 6.87 -1.69
N ILE A 331 -24.62 7.81 -2.29
CA ILE A 331 -25.54 8.67 -1.55
C ILE A 331 -26.49 7.75 -0.76
N ASN A 332 -26.47 7.88 0.56
CA ASN A 332 -27.57 7.38 1.39
C ASN A 332 -28.85 8.02 0.85
N ARG A 333 -29.72 7.22 0.24
CA ARG A 333 -31.06 7.69 -0.15
C ARG A 333 -31.72 8.24 1.11
N GLU A 334 -32.06 9.52 1.09
CA GLU A 334 -32.87 10.08 2.18
C GLU A 334 -34.18 9.27 2.26
N PRO A 335 -34.66 8.95 3.47
CA PRO A 335 -35.93 8.27 3.63
C PRO A 335 -37.06 9.08 2.97
N ASP A 336 -37.94 8.40 2.23
CA ASP A 336 -38.98 8.97 1.36
C ASP A 336 -39.91 9.98 2.06
N GLU A 337 -39.93 9.96 3.40
CA GLU A 337 -40.70 10.86 4.26
C GLU A 337 -40.37 12.36 4.06
N LYS A 338 -39.15 12.71 3.61
CA LYS A 338 -38.78 14.11 3.36
C LYS A 338 -39.23 14.69 2.02
N LEU A 339 -39.63 13.85 1.06
CA LEU A 339 -40.03 14.30 -0.28
C LEU A 339 -41.47 14.82 -0.34
N TYR A 340 -42.28 14.54 0.69
CA TYR A 340 -43.68 14.94 0.78
C TYR A 340 -43.94 15.87 1.97
N PHE A 341 -43.15 16.93 2.11
CA PHE A 341 -43.32 17.91 3.20
C PHE A 341 -44.68 18.62 3.17
N ASP A 342 -45.38 18.62 2.03
CA ASP A 342 -46.65 19.35 1.85
C ASP A 342 -47.93 18.53 2.10
N GLN A 343 -47.87 17.21 2.29
CA GLN A 343 -49.11 16.39 2.43
C GLN A 343 -49.51 16.05 3.87
N HIS A 344 -48.66 16.38 4.86
CA HIS A 344 -48.96 16.13 6.29
C HIS A 344 -48.93 17.38 7.14
N ARG A 345 -49.35 18.53 6.59
CA ARG A 345 -49.84 19.63 7.41
C ARG A 345 -51.26 19.32 7.89
N SER A 346 -51.39 18.30 8.73
CA SER A 346 -52.57 18.13 9.57
C SER A 346 -52.79 19.44 10.31
N SER A 347 -53.95 20.01 10.10
CA SER A 347 -54.41 21.30 10.62
C SER A 347 -53.95 21.56 12.06
N SER A 348 -53.04 22.51 12.23
CA SER A 348 -52.71 23.07 13.54
C SER A 348 -53.99 23.67 14.15
N GLY A 349 -54.36 23.21 15.34
CA GLY A 349 -55.57 23.59 16.08
C GLY A 349 -55.59 25.02 16.63
N ILE A 350 -54.95 25.97 15.94
CA ILE A 350 -54.93 27.40 16.33
C ILE A 350 -55.87 28.23 15.45
N GLN A 351 -56.52 27.62 14.44
CA GLN A 351 -57.34 28.34 13.45
C GLN A 351 -58.83 27.96 13.45
N LYS A 352 -59.39 27.58 14.60
CA LYS A 352 -60.84 27.46 14.80
C LYS A 352 -61.28 28.15 16.10
N LEU A 353 -61.41 29.46 15.98
CA LEU A 353 -62.58 30.17 16.49
C LEU A 353 -63.79 29.83 15.58
#